data_AF-A0AAD9ZG42-F1
#
_entry.id   AF-A0AAD9ZG42-F1
#
_cell.length_a   1.000
_cell.length_b   1.000
_cell.length_c   1.000
_cell.angle_alpha   90.00
_cell.angle_beta   90.00
_cell.angle_gamma   90.00
#
_symmetry.space_group_name_H-M   'P 1'
#
loop_
_entity.id
_entity.type
_entity.pdbx_description
1 polymer ?
#
loop_
_entity_poly.entity_id
_entity_poly.type
_entity_poly.pdbx_seq_one_letter_code
_entity_poly.pdbx_strand_id
1 'polypeptide(L)'
;MANPHLEAVWAKLLYLAPSPLYERSKPYYIAGVQPAETKQTNKTFAPRKTEIINARGNEGNFSIDENGFECVDYPLESAIESTDDRQRYMRDMEDFFKGCLKAEHVYAYDCVRPLVDIVEIQPLAICDSISLHEKDLIACDETYPHVTTEIFHVLHNPDQRWYYLREQKREEVLLMRN
;
A
#
# COMPACT_ATOMS: atom_id res chain seq x y z
N MET A 1 -26.10 9.84 -2.15
CA MET A 1 -26.02 11.08 -2.96
C MET A 1 -24.78 10.95 -3.82
N ALA A 2 -24.90 11.11 -5.15
CA ALA A 2 -23.76 10.95 -6.05
C ALA A 2 -22.78 12.13 -5.86
N ASN A 3 -21.54 11.82 -5.48
CA ASN A 3 -20.50 12.81 -5.18
C ASN A 3 -20.04 13.48 -6.50
N PRO A 4 -19.92 14.83 -6.60
CA PRO A 4 -19.66 15.50 -7.86
C PRO A 4 -18.22 15.21 -8.32
N HIS A 5 -18.13 14.39 -9.37
CA HIS A 5 -16.96 14.14 -10.21
C HIS A 5 -15.61 14.12 -9.48
N LEU A 6 -15.37 13.09 -8.67
CA LEU A 6 -14.00 12.64 -8.46
C LEU A 6 -13.44 12.27 -9.83
N GLU A 7 -12.47 13.04 -10.32
CA GLU A 7 -11.78 12.75 -11.57
C GLU A 7 -11.13 11.36 -11.46
N ALA A 8 -11.36 10.49 -12.43
CA ALA A 8 -10.81 9.14 -12.41
C ALA A 8 -9.82 8.95 -13.54
N VAL A 9 -8.74 8.22 -13.25
CA VAL A 9 -7.74 7.81 -14.25
C VAL A 9 -7.80 6.31 -14.44
N TRP A 10 -7.52 5.86 -15.66
CA TRP A 10 -7.44 4.45 -15.98
C TRP A 10 -5.98 4.01 -16.02
N ALA A 11 -5.62 3.08 -15.14
CA ALA A 11 -4.26 2.51 -15.08
C ALA A 11 -4.29 0.99 -15.14
N LYS A 12 -3.13 0.36 -15.30
CA LYS A 12 -2.98 -1.09 -15.23
C LYS A 12 -2.47 -1.47 -13.84
N LEU A 13 -3.30 -2.17 -13.06
CA LEU A 13 -2.89 -2.79 -11.81
C LEU A 13 -2.58 -4.27 -12.04
N LEU A 14 -1.56 -4.80 -11.36
CA LEU A 14 -1.19 -6.21 -11.44
C LEU A 14 -1.90 -6.98 -10.32
N TYR A 15 -2.74 -7.93 -10.71
CA TYR A 15 -3.46 -8.82 -9.80
C TYR A 15 -2.89 -10.23 -9.86
N LEU A 16 -3.05 -11.00 -8.78
CA LEU A 16 -2.83 -12.43 -8.84
C LEU A 16 -3.84 -13.04 -9.81
N ALA A 17 -3.35 -13.83 -10.76
CA ALA A 17 -4.18 -14.55 -11.70
C ALA A 17 -4.75 -15.80 -11.00
N PRO A 18 -6.07 -16.05 -11.06
CA PRO A 18 -6.66 -17.23 -10.45
C PRO A 18 -6.10 -18.50 -11.10
N SER A 19 -5.84 -19.52 -10.29
CA SER A 19 -5.27 -20.78 -10.74
C SER A 19 -5.85 -21.94 -9.93
N PRO A 20 -6.27 -23.06 -10.57
CA PRO A 20 -6.68 -24.27 -9.86
C PRO A 20 -5.58 -24.87 -8.99
N LEU A 21 -4.31 -24.48 -9.22
CA LEU A 21 -3.19 -24.91 -8.39
C LEU A 21 -3.36 -24.46 -6.94
N TYR A 22 -4.00 -23.31 -6.69
CA TYR A 22 -4.14 -22.72 -5.36
C TYR A 22 -5.06 -23.52 -4.44
N GLU A 23 -5.89 -24.40 -4.99
CA GLU A 23 -6.71 -25.36 -4.22
C GLU A 23 -5.88 -26.53 -3.67
N ARG A 24 -4.73 -26.81 -4.29
CA ARG A 24 -3.88 -27.98 -3.96
C ARG A 24 -2.55 -27.59 -3.36
N SER A 25 -2.07 -26.39 -3.67
CA SER A 25 -0.79 -25.85 -3.26
C SER A 25 -0.92 -24.35 -3.10
N LYS A 26 -0.71 -23.88 -1.87
CA LYS A 26 -0.70 -22.45 -1.55
C LYS A 26 0.27 -21.70 -2.48
N PRO A 27 -0.09 -20.50 -2.97
CA PRO A 27 0.87 -19.74 -3.75
C PRO A 27 2.09 -19.39 -2.91
N TYR A 28 3.27 -19.41 -3.53
CA TYR A 28 4.51 -19.18 -2.80
C TYR A 28 5.54 -18.41 -3.62
N TYR A 29 6.53 -17.83 -2.97
CA TYR A 29 7.78 -17.37 -3.54
C TYR A 29 8.96 -17.80 -2.66
N ILE A 30 10.02 -18.28 -3.27
CA ILE A 30 11.27 -18.66 -2.59
C ILE A 30 12.35 -17.67 -3.00
N ALA A 31 12.93 -16.94 -2.07
CA ALA A 31 14.01 -16.02 -2.35
C ALA A 31 15.33 -16.76 -2.61
N GLY A 32 16.16 -16.21 -3.49
CA GLY A 32 17.48 -16.74 -3.82
C GLY A 32 17.50 -17.70 -5.01
N VAL A 33 18.70 -18.18 -5.34
CA VAL A 33 18.96 -19.04 -6.49
C VAL A 33 18.36 -20.42 -6.23
N GLN A 34 17.46 -20.85 -7.10
CA GLN A 34 16.86 -22.17 -7.01
C GLN A 34 17.74 -23.20 -7.73
N PRO A 35 17.81 -24.46 -7.23
CA PRO A 35 18.37 -25.56 -8.00
C PRO A 35 17.68 -25.67 -9.37
N ALA A 36 18.37 -26.22 -10.36
CA ALA A 36 17.77 -26.51 -11.66
C ALA A 36 16.45 -27.28 -11.47
N GLU A 37 15.44 -26.93 -12.26
CA GLU A 37 14.08 -27.53 -12.24
C GLU A 37 13.16 -27.10 -11.07
N THR A 38 13.66 -26.38 -10.07
CA THR A 38 12.80 -25.83 -9.00
C THR A 38 12.28 -24.46 -9.38
N LYS A 39 10.95 -24.29 -9.39
CA LYS A 39 10.32 -22.98 -9.62
C LYS A 39 10.43 -22.12 -8.37
N GLN A 40 10.87 -20.89 -8.58
CA GLN A 40 10.92 -19.86 -7.55
C GLN A 40 9.52 -19.46 -7.04
N THR A 41 8.48 -19.59 -7.87
CA THR A 41 7.10 -19.30 -7.52
C THR A 41 6.12 -20.08 -8.40
N ASN A 42 4.95 -20.40 -7.87
CA ASN A 42 3.77 -20.87 -8.63
C ASN A 42 2.75 -19.74 -8.88
N LYS A 43 3.07 -18.50 -8.49
CA LYS A 43 2.24 -17.31 -8.70
C LYS A 43 2.28 -16.89 -10.17
N THR A 44 1.17 -16.38 -10.67
CA THR A 44 1.09 -15.71 -11.98
C THR A 44 0.32 -14.43 -11.78
N PHE A 45 0.76 -13.34 -12.42
CA PHE A 45 0.09 -12.05 -12.32
C PHE A 45 -0.49 -11.64 -13.67
N ALA A 46 -1.67 -11.02 -13.63
CA ALA A 46 -2.35 -10.53 -14.82
C ALA A 46 -2.66 -9.03 -14.67
N PRO A 47 -2.27 -8.18 -15.64
CA PRO A 47 -2.62 -6.78 -15.62
C PRO A 47 -4.13 -6.60 -15.86
N ARG A 48 -4.76 -5.74 -15.08
CA ARG A 48 -6.16 -5.34 -15.23
C ARG A 48 -6.23 -3.83 -15.39
N LYS A 49 -7.01 -3.39 -16.37
CA LYS A 49 -7.31 -1.97 -16.56
C LYS A 49 -8.33 -1.59 -15.49
N THR A 50 -7.90 -0.78 -14.53
CA THR A 50 -8.67 -0.43 -13.34
C THR A 50 -8.86 1.07 -13.29
N GLU A 51 -10.06 1.48 -12.89
CA GLU A 51 -10.39 2.87 -12.61
C GLU A 51 -9.83 3.24 -11.22
N ILE A 52 -9.08 4.32 -11.15
CA ILE A 52 -8.50 4.84 -9.90
C ILE A 52 -8.99 6.26 -9.71
N ILE A 53 -9.65 6.48 -8.58
CA ILE A 53 -10.39 7.69 -8.27
C ILE A 53 -9.46 8.70 -7.60
N ASN A 54 -9.43 9.95 -8.08
CA ASN A 54 -8.70 11.03 -7.44
C ASN A 54 -9.38 11.42 -6.12
N ALA A 55 -8.67 11.26 -5.00
CA ALA A 55 -9.17 11.61 -3.66
C ALA A 55 -9.00 13.10 -3.30
N ARG A 56 -8.34 13.89 -4.15
CA ARG A 56 -8.07 15.31 -3.90
C ARG A 56 -9.35 16.10 -3.59
N GLY A 57 -9.31 16.90 -2.53
CA GLY A 57 -10.45 17.68 -2.04
C GLY A 57 -11.53 16.86 -1.32
N ASN A 58 -11.31 15.55 -1.18
CA ASN A 58 -12.22 14.59 -0.55
C ASN A 58 -11.49 13.74 0.50
N GLU A 59 -10.30 14.16 0.92
CA GLU A 59 -9.42 13.45 1.85
C GLU A 59 -10.12 13.17 3.18
N GLY A 60 -10.90 14.14 3.68
CA GLY A 60 -11.67 14.02 4.93
C GLY A 60 -12.84 13.03 4.89
N ASN A 61 -13.12 12.41 3.74
CA ASN A 61 -14.11 11.34 3.64
C ASN A 61 -13.51 9.96 3.94
N PHE A 62 -12.19 9.87 4.13
CA PHE A 62 -11.49 8.61 4.39
C PHE A 62 -10.96 8.61 5.82
N SER A 63 -11.12 7.49 6.51
CA SER A 63 -10.56 7.29 7.85
C SER A 63 -9.84 5.96 7.94
N ILE A 64 -8.81 5.89 8.78
CA ILE A 64 -8.04 4.66 8.97
C ILE A 64 -8.92 3.52 9.51
N ASP A 65 -9.93 3.85 10.31
CA ASP A 65 -10.81 2.88 10.95
C ASP A 65 -11.81 2.25 9.99
N GLU A 66 -12.38 3.05 9.08
CA GLU A 66 -13.36 2.57 8.11
C GLU A 66 -12.70 2.08 6.82
N ASN A 67 -11.84 2.88 6.21
CA ASN A 67 -11.28 2.62 4.88
C ASN A 67 -9.94 1.90 4.91
N GLY A 68 -9.35 1.71 6.09
CA GLY A 68 -7.99 1.19 6.25
C GLY A 68 -6.90 2.21 5.91
N PHE A 69 -7.26 3.45 5.55
CA PHE A 69 -6.32 4.52 5.28
C PHE A 69 -6.88 5.91 5.57
N GLU A 70 -5.99 6.86 5.83
CA GLU A 70 -6.31 8.26 6.09
C GLU A 70 -5.22 9.17 5.50
N CYS A 71 -5.61 10.32 4.95
CA CYS A 71 -4.69 11.36 4.55
C CYS A 71 -4.52 12.34 5.72
N VAL A 72 -3.29 12.51 6.19
CA VAL A 72 -2.96 13.43 7.29
C VAL A 72 -1.88 14.41 6.87
N ASP A 73 -2.01 15.67 7.29
CA ASP A 73 -0.99 16.68 7.07
C ASP A 73 0.09 16.57 8.15
N TYR A 74 1.33 16.39 7.72
CA TYR A 74 2.52 16.38 8.56
C TYR A 74 3.37 17.63 8.28
N PRO A 75 3.58 18.50 9.28
CA PRO A 75 4.40 19.69 9.11
C PRO A 75 5.88 19.28 9.04
N LEU A 76 6.43 19.12 7.82
CA LEU A 76 7.85 18.84 7.66
C LEU A 76 8.69 20.03 8.12
N GLU A 77 9.57 19.78 9.10
CA GLU A 77 10.46 20.81 9.63
C GLU A 77 11.78 20.93 8.84
N SER A 78 12.28 19.87 8.18
CA SER A 78 13.58 19.93 7.48
C SER A 78 13.80 18.85 6.42
N ALA A 79 14.80 19.10 5.55
CA ALA A 79 15.31 18.11 4.61
C ALA A 79 16.08 17.00 5.36
N ILE A 80 16.00 15.76 4.85
CA ILE A 80 16.76 14.62 5.37
C ILE A 80 18.02 14.48 4.53
N GLU A 81 19.12 15.07 4.99
CA GLU A 81 20.40 15.09 4.26
C GLU A 81 21.48 14.23 4.94
N SER A 82 21.26 13.86 6.20
CA SER A 82 22.18 13.05 6.99
C SER A 82 21.48 11.90 7.73
N THR A 83 22.28 11.01 8.29
CA THR A 83 21.80 9.94 9.18
C THR A 83 21.11 10.51 10.43
N ASP A 84 21.61 11.62 10.97
CA ASP A 84 21.06 12.25 12.16
C ASP A 84 19.69 12.89 11.87
N ASP A 85 19.53 13.51 10.70
CA ASP A 85 18.24 14.03 10.24
C ASP A 85 17.23 12.90 10.06
N ARG A 86 17.66 11.76 9.50
CA ARG A 86 16.80 10.59 9.34
C ARG A 86 16.32 10.06 10.69
N GLN A 87 17.21 9.96 11.68
CA GLN A 87 16.84 9.51 13.02
C GLN A 87 15.92 10.51 13.73
N ARG A 88 16.12 11.83 13.51
CA ARG A 88 15.23 12.86 14.02
C ARG A 88 13.84 12.71 13.41
N TYR A 89 13.76 12.67 12.09
CA TYR A 89 12.52 12.46 11.36
C TYR A 89 11.78 11.22 11.84
N MET A 90 12.46 10.08 12.02
CA MET A 90 11.85 8.86 12.54
C MET A 90 11.22 9.07 13.94
N ARG A 91 11.90 9.77 14.85
CA ARG A 91 11.34 10.09 16.18
C ARG A 91 10.15 11.04 16.08
N ASP A 92 10.23 12.06 15.24
CA ASP A 92 9.15 13.03 15.06
C ASP A 92 7.90 12.34 14.46
N MET A 93 8.10 11.40 13.54
CA MET A 93 7.03 10.55 12.99
C MET A 93 6.45 9.60 14.05
N GLU A 94 7.27 9.02 14.93
CA GLU A 94 6.78 8.21 16.06
C GLU A 94 5.84 9.04 16.94
N ASP A 95 6.27 10.23 17.36
CA ASP A 95 5.46 11.13 18.20
C ASP A 95 4.19 11.60 17.50
N PHE A 96 4.28 11.95 16.21
CA PHE A 96 3.14 12.34 15.40
C PHE A 96 2.10 11.21 15.29
N PHE A 97 2.53 10.01 14.90
CA PHE A 97 1.62 8.87 14.76
C PHE A 97 1.07 8.38 16.09
N LYS A 98 1.80 8.57 17.20
CA LYS A 98 1.29 8.29 18.54
C LYS A 98 0.04 9.13 18.84
N GLY A 99 0.07 10.41 18.43
CA GLY A 99 -1.08 11.31 18.49
C GLY A 99 -2.21 10.90 17.56
N CYS A 100 -1.92 10.69 16.27
CA CYS A 100 -2.92 10.33 15.26
C CYS A 100 -3.66 9.02 15.62
N LEU A 101 -2.91 7.99 15.99
CA LEU A 101 -3.45 6.65 16.26
C LEU A 101 -3.91 6.44 17.71
N LYS A 102 -3.68 7.43 18.60
CA LYS A 102 -3.89 7.30 20.05
C LYS A 102 -3.21 6.04 20.63
N ALA A 103 -2.04 5.71 20.08
CA ALA A 103 -1.30 4.51 20.44
C ALA A 103 -0.48 4.72 21.72
N GLU A 104 -0.30 3.66 22.51
CA GLU A 104 0.59 3.70 23.68
C GLU A 104 2.08 3.71 23.27
N HIS A 105 2.39 3.03 22.16
CA HIS A 105 3.74 2.91 21.60
C HIS A 105 3.70 2.93 20.07
N VAL A 106 4.70 3.58 19.47
CA VAL A 106 4.98 3.57 18.03
C VAL A 106 6.48 3.33 17.87
N TYR A 107 6.86 2.49 16.90
CA TYR A 107 8.26 2.22 16.57
C TYR A 107 8.44 2.38 15.06
N ALA A 108 9.35 3.26 14.65
CA ALA A 108 9.71 3.47 13.25
C ALA A 108 10.89 2.55 12.87
N TYR A 109 10.65 1.69 11.88
CA TYR A 109 11.67 0.75 11.39
C TYR A 109 12.35 1.22 10.10
N ASP A 110 11.64 1.97 9.25
CA ASP A 110 12.13 2.48 7.98
C ASP A 110 11.47 3.84 7.64
N CYS A 111 12.07 4.58 6.72
CA CYS A 111 11.60 5.87 6.25
C CYS A 111 11.75 5.94 4.74
N VAL A 112 10.63 5.83 4.04
CA VAL A 112 10.53 6.06 2.59
C VAL A 112 9.62 7.25 2.34
N ARG A 113 10.12 8.24 1.61
CA ARG A 113 9.37 9.45 1.26
C ARG A 113 9.58 9.83 -0.21
N PRO A 114 8.68 10.60 -0.82
CA PRO A 114 8.90 11.16 -2.15
C PRO A 114 10.19 11.97 -2.24
N LEU A 115 10.96 11.76 -3.31
CA LEU A 115 12.19 12.52 -3.61
C LEU A 115 11.90 13.94 -4.13
N VAL A 116 10.66 14.19 -4.53
CA VAL A 116 10.16 15.45 -5.09
C VAL A 116 9.21 16.13 -4.10
N ASP A 117 8.93 17.41 -4.31
CA ASP A 117 8.00 18.17 -3.46
C ASP A 117 6.53 17.85 -3.80
N ILE A 118 6.26 17.55 -5.07
CA ILE A 118 4.94 17.19 -5.58
C ILE A 118 5.07 15.93 -6.44
N VAL A 119 4.27 14.91 -6.13
CA VAL A 119 4.21 13.66 -6.91
C VAL A 119 3.26 13.83 -8.09
N GLU A 120 3.83 14.02 -9.28
CA GLU A 120 3.07 14.15 -10.53
C GLU A 120 3.00 12.84 -11.34
N ILE A 121 3.98 11.97 -11.17
CA ILE A 121 4.11 10.70 -11.90
C ILE A 121 4.08 9.51 -10.95
N GLN A 122 3.41 8.44 -11.38
CA GLN A 122 3.28 7.18 -10.63
C GLN A 122 2.85 7.40 -9.16
N PRO A 123 1.73 8.11 -8.91
CA PRO A 123 1.24 8.28 -7.55
C PRO A 123 0.88 6.92 -6.94
N LEU A 124 0.99 6.83 -5.62
CA LEU A 124 0.58 5.64 -4.89
C LEU A 124 -0.95 5.49 -5.01
N ALA A 125 -1.39 4.34 -5.50
CA ALA A 125 -2.80 3.96 -5.48
C ALA A 125 -3.07 3.06 -4.27
N ILE A 126 -4.19 3.30 -3.60
CA ILE A 126 -4.63 2.57 -2.42
C ILE A 126 -6.04 2.01 -2.64
N CYS A 127 -6.25 0.77 -2.19
CA CYS A 127 -7.57 0.14 -2.24
C CYS A 127 -8.32 0.45 -0.93
N ASP A 128 -9.58 0.84 -1.04
CA ASP A 128 -10.48 0.99 0.10
C ASP A 128 -10.80 -0.38 0.69
N SER A 129 -10.46 -0.59 1.97
CA SER A 129 -10.60 -1.87 2.65
C SER A 129 -12.04 -2.36 2.67
N ILE A 130 -13.03 -1.46 2.70
CA ILE A 130 -14.46 -1.79 2.67
C ILE A 130 -14.84 -2.50 1.36
N SER A 131 -14.13 -2.19 0.27
CA SER A 131 -14.35 -2.78 -1.04
C SER A 131 -13.55 -4.07 -1.28
N LEU A 132 -12.66 -4.42 -0.36
CA LEU A 132 -11.79 -5.59 -0.45
C LEU A 132 -12.40 -6.75 0.34
N HIS A 133 -12.92 -7.76 -0.37
CA HIS A 133 -13.52 -8.91 0.29
C HIS A 133 -12.46 -9.97 0.63
N GLU A 134 -12.66 -10.70 1.72
CA GLU A 134 -11.77 -11.80 2.15
C GLU A 134 -11.54 -12.85 1.03
N LYS A 135 -12.60 -13.17 0.26
CA LYS A 135 -12.51 -14.07 -0.90
C LYS A 135 -11.56 -13.58 -2.01
N ASP A 136 -11.28 -12.27 -2.05
CA ASP A 136 -10.39 -11.66 -3.02
C ASP A 136 -8.93 -11.72 -2.53
N LEU A 137 -8.68 -12.18 -1.30
CA LEU A 137 -7.36 -12.30 -0.70
C LEU A 137 -6.89 -13.75 -0.75
N ILE A 138 -5.70 -13.97 -1.31
CA ILE A 138 -5.05 -15.27 -1.30
C ILE A 138 -3.78 -15.18 -0.47
N ALA A 139 -3.76 -15.94 0.64
CA ALA A 139 -2.57 -16.10 1.46
C ALA A 139 -1.46 -16.78 0.65
N CYS A 140 -0.26 -16.19 0.68
CA CYS A 140 0.90 -16.61 -0.07
C CYS A 140 2.11 -16.70 0.84
N ASP A 141 2.89 -17.77 0.71
CA ASP A 141 4.13 -17.92 1.46
C ASP A 141 5.29 -17.20 0.77
N GLU A 142 6.05 -16.43 1.53
CA GLU A 142 7.30 -15.82 1.10
C GLU A 142 8.44 -16.42 1.94
N THR A 143 9.18 -17.35 1.34
CA THR A 143 10.28 -18.07 2.01
C THR A 143 11.61 -17.41 1.68
N TYR A 144 12.26 -16.87 2.70
CA TYR A 144 13.63 -16.37 2.69
C TYR A 144 14.55 -17.39 3.40
N PRO A 145 15.89 -17.29 3.29
CA PRO A 145 16.81 -18.29 3.83
C PRO A 145 16.60 -18.69 5.30
N HIS A 146 16.06 -17.80 6.14
CA HIS A 146 15.90 -18.02 7.58
C HIS A 146 14.48 -17.80 8.10
N VAL A 147 13.52 -17.46 7.25
CA VAL A 147 12.16 -17.15 7.67
C VAL A 147 11.18 -17.41 6.53
N THR A 148 10.00 -17.93 6.88
CA THR A 148 8.84 -17.92 5.97
C THR A 148 7.82 -16.98 6.57
N THR A 149 7.37 -16.01 5.76
CA THR A 149 6.31 -15.08 6.13
C THR A 149 5.09 -15.32 5.24
N GLU A 150 3.92 -14.90 5.71
CA GLU A 150 2.69 -14.95 4.93
C GLU A 150 2.31 -13.54 4.49
N ILE A 151 1.97 -13.37 3.21
CA ILE A 151 1.40 -12.14 2.65
C ILE A 151 0.10 -12.45 1.95
N PHE A 152 -0.77 -11.47 1.78
CA PHE A 152 -1.94 -11.60 0.92
C PHE A 152 -1.67 -10.98 -0.45
N HIS A 153 -1.94 -11.74 -1.51
CA HIS A 153 -2.08 -11.20 -2.85
C HIS A 153 -3.55 -11.09 -3.22
N VAL A 154 -3.87 -10.05 -3.97
CA VAL A 154 -5.25 -9.69 -4.30
C VAL A 154 -5.64 -10.29 -5.66
N LEU A 155 -6.78 -10.98 -5.70
CA LEU A 155 -7.49 -11.34 -6.91
C LEU A 155 -8.32 -10.14 -7.40
N HIS A 156 -8.44 -10.01 -8.71
CA HIS A 156 -9.24 -8.94 -9.29
C HIS A 156 -10.72 -9.12 -8.98
N ASN A 157 -11.33 -8.08 -8.41
CA ASN A 157 -12.77 -7.95 -8.26
C ASN A 157 -13.20 -6.55 -8.75
N PRO A 158 -14.15 -6.44 -9.69
CA PRO A 158 -14.59 -5.14 -10.22
C PRO A 158 -15.22 -4.21 -9.16
N ASP A 159 -15.63 -4.74 -8.01
CA ASP A 159 -16.21 -3.93 -6.92
C ASP A 159 -15.14 -3.22 -6.07
N GLN A 160 -13.85 -3.56 -6.25
CA GLN A 160 -12.73 -2.92 -5.57
C GLN A 160 -12.62 -1.45 -5.98
N ARG A 161 -12.61 -0.56 -4.99
CA ARG A 161 -12.46 0.87 -5.19
C ARG A 161 -11.04 1.29 -4.90
N TRP A 162 -10.41 1.88 -5.90
CA TRP A 162 -9.04 2.37 -5.83
C TRP A 162 -9.03 3.89 -5.83
N TYR A 163 -8.14 4.44 -5.01
CA TYR A 163 -7.96 5.88 -4.84
C TYR A 163 -6.50 6.24 -5.01
N TYR A 164 -6.23 7.47 -5.44
CA TYR A 164 -4.91 8.07 -5.39
C TYR A 164 -5.04 9.54 -5.02
N LEU A 165 -3.98 10.13 -4.47
CA LEU A 165 -3.94 11.55 -4.16
C LEU A 165 -3.21 12.29 -5.30
N ARG A 166 -3.95 13.05 -6.12
CA ARG A 166 -3.36 13.84 -7.21
C ARG A 166 -2.46 14.94 -6.64
N GLU A 167 -1.29 15.10 -7.25
CA GLU A 167 -0.31 16.14 -6.86
C GLU A 167 -0.01 16.06 -5.36
N GLN A 168 0.18 14.83 -4.85
CA GLN A 168 0.49 14.60 -3.45
C GLN A 168 1.76 15.38 -3.07
N LYS A 169 1.62 16.25 -2.09
CA LYS A 169 2.72 17.04 -1.54
C LYS A 169 3.48 16.21 -0.52
N ARG A 170 4.71 16.61 -0.24
CA ARG A 170 5.56 15.93 0.73
C ARG A 170 4.97 15.94 2.15
N GLU A 171 4.20 16.96 2.49
CA GLU A 171 3.53 17.12 3.78
C GLU A 171 2.28 16.25 3.91
N GLU A 172 1.78 15.68 2.83
CA GLU A 172 0.56 14.86 2.83
C GLU A 172 0.94 13.39 3.00
N VAL A 173 0.67 12.85 4.18
CA VAL A 173 1.00 11.47 4.55
C VAL A 173 -0.23 10.59 4.35
N LEU A 174 -0.06 9.50 3.59
CA LEU A 174 -1.02 8.41 3.53
C LEU A 174 -0.72 7.43 4.66
N LEU A 175 -1.51 7.51 5.72
CA LEU A 175 -1.47 6.57 6.83
C LEU A 175 -2.29 5.33 6.45
N MET A 176 -1.71 4.15 6.61
CA MET A 176 -2.33 2.88 6.23
C MET A 176 -2.30 1.90 7.40
N ARG A 177 -3.37 1.13 7.54
CA ARG A 177 -3.45 0.01 8.49
C ARG A 177 -3.59 -1.30 7.72
N ASN A 178 -2.74 -2.26 8.06
CA ASN A 178 -2.87 -3.66 7.64
C ASN A 178 -3.72 -4.44 8.63
#